data_AF-A0A3B9MAP4-F1
#
_entry.id   AF-A0A3B9MAP4-F1
#
_cell.length_a   1.000
_cell.length_b   1.000
_cell.length_c   1.000
_cell.angle_alpha   90.00
_cell.angle_beta   90.00
_cell.angle_gamma   90.00
#
_symmetry.space_group_name_H-M   'P 1'
#
loop_
_entity.id
_entity.type
_entity.pdbx_description
1 polymer ?
#
loop_
_entity_poly.entity_id
_entity_poly.type
_entity_poly.pdbx_seq_one_letter_code
_entity_poly.pdbx_strand_id
1 'polypeptide(L)'
;MLRLRTRGWGWRPRRTKGSASANGLRGTNRRGRTGTGRARVNYTDQGRRDGKALIEVHDLLRSELSELRDILRQVRDGAMLAGDARAALNEMALRQNDWTLGAFCARYCGVVTQHHGVEDASMFPHLARREPQLKPVIDRLTEEHLAIHDAIQEVDRALTEHMTSPENHDAIQSAIDYLTDALLSHLAYEEQELVEPLARLGF
;
A
#
# COMPACT_ATOMS: atom_id res chain seq x y z
N MET A 1 -3.33 -2.15 33.27
CA MET A 1 -3.51 -0.84 32.61
C MET A 1 -2.24 -0.51 31.83
N LEU A 2 -2.16 -0.92 30.56
CA LEU A 2 -1.07 -0.54 29.67
C LEU A 2 -1.65 0.48 28.67
N ARG A 3 -1.14 1.72 28.68
CA ARG A 3 -1.55 2.79 27.77
C ARG A 3 -0.92 2.54 26.39
N LEU A 4 -1.74 2.21 25.39
CA LEU A 4 -1.37 2.33 23.98
C LEU A 4 -1.16 3.82 23.66
N ARG A 5 0.09 4.19 23.32
CA ARG A 5 0.40 5.51 22.77
C ARG A 5 0.06 5.49 21.28
N THR A 6 -1.07 6.06 20.90
CA THR A 6 -1.37 6.43 19.53
C THR A 6 -0.44 7.58 19.13
N ARG A 7 0.59 7.31 18.32
CA ARG A 7 1.32 8.38 17.62
C ARG A 7 0.53 8.69 16.35
N GLY A 8 -0.22 9.79 16.38
CA GLY A 8 -0.88 10.33 15.21
C GLY A 8 0.15 10.85 14.21
N TRP A 9 0.22 10.22 13.05
CA TRP A 9 1.05 10.66 11.93
C TRP A 9 0.30 11.77 11.17
N GLY A 10 0.53 13.03 11.57
CA GLY A 10 -0.01 14.20 10.85
C GLY A 10 0.98 14.72 9.82
N TRP A 11 0.69 14.53 8.52
CA TRP A 11 1.50 15.03 7.41
C TRP A 11 1.17 16.49 7.05
N ARG A 12 2.19 17.31 6.75
CA ARG A 12 2.06 18.69 6.21
C ARG A 12 2.95 18.88 4.97
N PRO A 13 2.41 19.30 3.80
CA PRO A 13 3.21 19.56 2.60
C PRO A 13 3.82 20.97 2.59
N ARG A 14 5.09 21.09 2.19
CA ARG A 14 5.81 22.36 2.00
C ARG A 14 5.64 22.86 0.56
N ARG A 15 4.97 24.00 0.35
CA ARG A 15 4.88 24.70 -0.96
C ARG A 15 6.11 25.57 -1.17
N THR A 16 6.75 25.48 -2.34
CA THR A 16 7.69 26.50 -2.83
C THR A 16 7.04 27.31 -3.96
N LYS A 17 7.11 28.64 -3.86
CA LYS A 17 6.68 29.62 -4.88
C LYS A 17 7.88 29.96 -5.76
N GLY A 18 7.73 29.92 -7.08
CA GLY A 18 8.70 30.44 -8.05
C GLY A 18 8.00 31.36 -9.05
N SER A 19 8.25 32.66 -8.95
CA SER A 19 7.79 33.69 -9.88
C SER A 19 8.75 33.80 -11.08
N ALA A 20 8.22 33.79 -12.30
CA ALA A 20 8.97 34.12 -13.51
C ALA A 20 8.83 35.62 -13.83
N SER A 21 9.94 36.25 -14.23
CA SER A 21 9.91 37.50 -14.99
C SER A 21 10.99 37.43 -16.07
N ALA A 22 10.60 37.81 -17.28
CA ALA A 22 11.41 37.78 -18.49
C ALA A 22 11.96 39.19 -18.78
N ASN A 23 13.24 39.28 -19.18
CA ASN A 23 13.62 40.20 -20.25
C ASN A 23 14.95 39.79 -20.89
N GLY A 24 15.02 39.89 -22.22
CA GLY A 24 16.16 39.47 -23.04
C GLY A 24 17.25 40.52 -23.19
N LEU A 25 18.35 40.14 -23.84
CA LEU A 25 19.11 40.91 -24.85
C LEU A 25 20.25 40.06 -25.46
N ARG A 26 20.59 40.41 -26.70
CA ARG A 26 21.44 39.72 -27.70
C ARG A 26 22.94 39.66 -27.36
N GLY A 27 23.58 38.57 -27.84
CA GLY A 27 24.79 38.63 -28.66
C GLY A 27 26.16 38.51 -27.95
N THR A 28 26.84 37.38 -28.13
CA THR A 28 28.11 37.21 -28.89
C THR A 28 28.83 35.91 -28.50
N ASN A 29 29.56 35.38 -29.48
CA ASN A 29 30.19 34.07 -29.56
C ASN A 29 31.41 33.92 -28.63
N ARG A 30 31.45 32.93 -27.74
CA ARG A 30 32.70 32.36 -27.20
C ARG A 30 32.50 31.00 -26.50
N ARG A 31 33.19 29.99 -27.04
CA ARG A 31 33.86 28.86 -26.39
C ARG A 31 33.11 28.09 -25.29
N GLY A 32 32.86 26.81 -25.60
CA GLY A 32 33.01 25.67 -24.68
C GLY A 32 32.41 25.85 -23.30
N ARG A 33 31.11 25.58 -23.17
CA ARG A 33 30.51 25.30 -21.87
C ARG A 33 30.04 23.85 -21.89
N THR A 34 30.81 23.00 -21.22
CA THR A 34 30.46 21.64 -20.84
C THR A 34 29.05 21.67 -20.26
N GLY A 35 28.07 21.20 -21.03
CA GLY A 35 26.77 20.87 -20.48
C GLY A 35 27.01 19.80 -19.44
N THR A 36 26.70 20.11 -18.18
CA THR A 36 26.47 19.09 -17.16
C THR A 36 25.30 18.27 -17.65
N GLY A 37 25.59 17.23 -18.43
CA GLY A 37 24.59 16.28 -18.90
C GLY A 37 23.98 15.68 -17.66
N ARG A 38 22.75 16.08 -17.33
CA ARG A 38 21.93 15.33 -16.38
C ARG A 38 21.91 13.92 -16.95
N ALA A 39 22.56 12.98 -16.26
CA ALA A 39 22.67 11.60 -16.72
C ALA A 39 21.27 11.16 -17.15
N ARG A 40 21.15 10.74 -18.41
CA ARG A 40 19.84 10.37 -18.96
C ARG A 40 19.36 9.19 -18.15
N VAL A 41 18.26 9.37 -17.43
CA VAL A 41 17.67 8.31 -16.65
C VAL A 41 17.16 7.26 -17.64
N ASN A 42 17.68 6.04 -17.54
CA ASN A 42 17.32 4.94 -18.43
C ASN A 42 16.34 4.01 -17.71
N TYR A 43 15.18 3.82 -18.33
CA TYR A 43 14.13 2.93 -17.85
C TYR A 43 14.07 1.70 -18.77
N THR A 44 14.09 0.49 -18.20
CA THR A 44 14.01 -0.76 -18.98
C THR A 44 12.56 -1.17 -19.22
N ASP A 45 12.30 -1.93 -20.29
CA ASP A 45 10.96 -2.50 -20.50
C ASP A 45 10.56 -3.46 -19.38
N GLN A 46 11.52 -4.22 -18.84
CA GLN A 46 11.28 -5.10 -17.71
C GLN A 46 10.93 -4.31 -16.45
N GLY A 47 11.76 -3.34 -16.07
CA GLY A 47 11.48 -2.52 -14.88
C GLY A 47 10.15 -1.78 -14.96
N ARG A 48 9.75 -1.30 -16.14
CA ARG A 48 8.42 -0.70 -16.33
C ARG A 48 7.29 -1.71 -16.09
N ARG A 49 7.49 -2.98 -16.46
CA ARG A 49 6.54 -4.05 -16.16
C ARG A 49 6.52 -4.37 -14.67
N ASP A 50 7.67 -4.39 -14.00
CA ASP A 50 7.76 -4.67 -12.56
C ASP A 50 7.02 -3.57 -11.76
N GLY A 51 7.27 -2.30 -12.06
CA GLY A 51 6.55 -1.19 -11.44
C GLY A 51 5.05 -1.18 -11.76
N LYS A 52 4.65 -1.63 -12.97
CA LYS A 52 3.23 -1.81 -13.31
C LYS A 52 2.60 -2.95 -12.52
N ALA A 53 3.30 -4.07 -12.37
CA ALA A 53 2.83 -5.23 -11.62
C ALA A 53 2.61 -4.89 -10.14
N LEU A 54 3.47 -4.06 -9.55
CA LEU A 54 3.27 -3.51 -8.20
C LEU A 54 1.95 -2.73 -8.09
N ILE A 55 1.71 -1.80 -9.01
CA ILE A 55 0.45 -1.02 -9.03
C ILE A 55 -0.76 -1.94 -9.21
N GLU A 56 -0.66 -2.94 -10.10
CA GLU A 56 -1.77 -3.88 -10.38
C GLU A 56 -2.14 -4.72 -9.14
N VAL A 57 -1.16 -5.21 -8.38
CA VAL A 57 -1.45 -5.92 -7.12
C VAL A 57 -2.01 -4.96 -6.06
N HIS A 58 -1.52 -3.72 -5.98
CA HIS A 58 -2.07 -2.73 -5.05
C HIS A 58 -3.51 -2.34 -5.38
N ASP A 59 -3.85 -2.17 -6.66
CA ASP A 59 -5.21 -1.86 -7.08
C ASP A 59 -6.17 -3.00 -6.74
N LEU A 60 -5.71 -4.25 -6.85
CA LEU A 60 -6.46 -5.40 -6.35
C LEU A 60 -6.69 -5.30 -4.83
N LEU A 61 -5.64 -5.05 -4.05
CA LEU A 61 -5.73 -4.92 -2.60
C LEU A 61 -6.67 -3.79 -2.16
N ARG A 62 -6.67 -2.66 -2.88
CA ARG A 62 -7.59 -1.54 -2.66
C ARG A 62 -9.04 -1.92 -2.94
N SER A 63 -9.29 -2.59 -4.07
CA SER A 63 -10.63 -3.02 -4.47
C SER A 63 -11.23 -3.98 -3.44
N GLU A 64 -10.46 -4.98 -3.03
CA GLU A 64 -10.89 -6.00 -2.06
C GLU A 64 -11.18 -5.40 -0.68
N LEU A 65 -10.34 -4.47 -0.21
CA LEU A 65 -10.59 -3.75 1.03
C LEU A 65 -11.85 -2.90 0.96
N SER A 66 -12.10 -2.23 -0.17
CA SER A 66 -13.32 -1.44 -0.37
C SER A 66 -14.57 -2.32 -0.29
N GLU A 67 -14.56 -3.46 -0.99
CA GLU A 67 -15.69 -4.39 -1.00
C GLU A 67 -15.93 -5.00 0.40
N LEU A 68 -14.87 -5.34 1.14
CA LEU A 68 -14.99 -5.78 2.54
C LEU A 68 -15.68 -4.73 3.43
N ARG A 69 -15.26 -3.47 3.32
CA ARG A 69 -15.84 -2.36 4.10
C ARG A 69 -17.31 -2.14 3.74
N ASP A 70 -17.66 -2.29 2.47
CA ASP A 70 -19.04 -2.15 2.01
C ASP A 70 -19.93 -3.30 2.47
N ILE A 71 -19.42 -4.53 2.52
CA ILE A 71 -20.14 -5.67 3.12
C ILE A 71 -20.39 -5.42 4.60
N LEU A 72 -19.36 -5.03 5.38
CA LEU A 72 -19.52 -4.75 6.80
C LEU A 72 -20.56 -3.65 7.06
N ARG A 73 -20.51 -2.57 6.28
CA ARG A 73 -21.47 -1.47 6.34
C ARG A 73 -22.90 -1.96 6.10
N GLN A 74 -23.12 -2.76 5.05
CA GLN A 74 -24.44 -3.28 4.72
C GLN A 74 -24.99 -4.22 5.78
N VAL A 75 -24.15 -5.07 6.39
CA VAL A 75 -24.56 -5.93 7.51
C VAL A 75 -24.97 -5.10 8.72
N ARG A 76 -24.15 -4.12 9.10
CA ARG A 76 -24.42 -3.24 10.25
C ARG A 76 -25.69 -2.42 10.06
N ASP A 77 -25.90 -1.91 8.86
CA ASP A 77 -27.07 -1.09 8.53
C ASP A 77 -28.34 -1.96 8.30
N GLY A 78 -28.25 -3.28 8.44
CA GLY A 78 -29.34 -4.24 8.24
C GLY A 78 -29.78 -4.41 6.79
N ALA A 79 -29.01 -3.86 5.84
CA ALA A 79 -29.27 -3.94 4.40
C ALA A 79 -28.84 -5.29 3.79
N MET A 80 -28.00 -6.06 4.50
CA MET A 80 -27.53 -7.39 4.10
C MET A 80 -27.60 -8.35 5.28
N LEU A 81 -28.10 -9.57 5.05
CA LEU A 81 -28.11 -10.61 6.07
C LEU A 81 -26.71 -11.24 6.21
N ALA A 82 -26.39 -11.74 7.40
CA ALA A 82 -25.10 -12.39 7.66
C ALA A 82 -24.81 -13.58 6.73
N GLY A 83 -25.85 -14.31 6.31
CA GLY A 83 -25.73 -15.40 5.32
C GLY A 83 -25.30 -14.91 3.94
N ASP A 84 -25.89 -13.81 3.47
CA ASP A 84 -25.57 -13.18 2.18
C ASP A 84 -24.18 -12.55 2.21
N ALA A 85 -23.81 -11.92 3.32
CA ALA A 85 -22.45 -11.41 3.53
C ALA A 85 -21.41 -12.53 3.46
N ARG A 86 -21.69 -13.69 4.07
CA ARG A 86 -20.80 -14.86 3.98
C ARG A 86 -20.69 -15.38 2.55
N ALA A 87 -21.79 -15.38 1.78
CA ALA A 87 -21.77 -15.79 0.38
C ALA A 87 -20.92 -14.81 -0.47
N ALA A 88 -21.12 -13.51 -0.33
CA ALA A 88 -20.36 -12.48 -1.03
C ALA A 88 -18.85 -12.59 -0.74
N LEU A 89 -18.49 -12.73 0.54
CA LEU A 89 -17.11 -12.95 0.97
C LEU A 89 -16.50 -14.22 0.33
N ASN A 90 -17.25 -15.32 0.24
CA ASN A 90 -16.78 -16.54 -0.43
C ASN A 90 -16.60 -16.35 -1.94
N GLU A 91 -17.49 -15.62 -2.61
CA GLU A 91 -17.37 -15.33 -4.05
C GLU A 91 -16.13 -14.49 -4.36
N MET A 92 -15.85 -13.48 -3.53
CA MET A 92 -14.62 -12.70 -3.63
C MET A 92 -13.38 -13.60 -3.54
N ALA A 93 -13.37 -14.56 -2.59
CA ALA A 93 -12.26 -15.51 -2.44
C ALA A 93 -12.09 -16.43 -3.67
N LEU A 94 -13.19 -16.89 -4.28
CA LEU A 94 -13.15 -17.78 -5.46
C LEU A 94 -12.57 -17.10 -6.71
N ARG A 95 -12.76 -15.77 -6.87
CA ARG A 95 -12.18 -15.01 -8.00
C ARG A 95 -10.65 -15.05 -8.02
N GLN A 96 -10.02 -15.34 -6.88
CA GLN A 96 -8.57 -15.44 -6.74
C GLN A 96 -8.00 -16.83 -7.11
N ASN A 97 -8.82 -17.75 -7.64
CA ASN A 97 -8.41 -19.06 -8.15
C ASN A 97 -7.62 -19.93 -7.14
N ASP A 98 -7.93 -19.79 -5.84
CA ASP A 98 -7.26 -20.47 -4.74
C ASP A 98 -8.28 -21.26 -3.90
N TRP A 99 -8.06 -22.57 -3.76
CA TRP A 99 -9.09 -23.56 -3.37
C TRP A 99 -9.07 -23.95 -1.89
N THR A 100 -8.70 -23.02 -1.01
CA THR A 100 -8.63 -23.32 0.44
C THR A 100 -9.72 -22.58 1.21
N LEU A 101 -10.54 -23.35 1.95
CA LEU A 101 -11.72 -22.89 2.69
C LEU A 101 -11.31 -22.01 3.88
N GLY A 102 -11.78 -20.75 3.91
CA GLY A 102 -11.59 -19.79 5.01
C GLY A 102 -12.48 -18.56 4.84
N ALA A 103 -12.70 -17.78 5.91
CA ALA A 103 -13.42 -16.50 5.81
C ALA A 103 -12.59 -15.51 4.98
N PHE A 104 -13.23 -14.74 4.09
CA PHE A 104 -12.56 -13.81 3.17
C PHE A 104 -11.53 -12.89 3.85
N CYS A 105 -11.80 -12.39 5.06
CA CYS A 105 -10.82 -11.59 5.80
C CYS A 105 -9.51 -12.36 6.04
N ALA A 106 -9.57 -13.63 6.43
CA ALA A 106 -8.36 -14.46 6.59
C ALA A 106 -7.62 -14.65 5.26
N ARG A 107 -8.36 -14.70 4.15
CA ARG A 107 -7.78 -14.78 2.80
C ARG A 107 -7.12 -13.47 2.37
N TYR A 108 -7.83 -12.34 2.47
CA TYR A 108 -7.32 -11.00 2.18
C TYR A 108 -6.06 -10.71 2.99
N CYS A 109 -6.11 -10.98 4.29
CA CYS A 109 -4.95 -10.87 5.20
C CYS A 109 -3.79 -11.76 4.74
N GLY A 110 -4.07 -12.97 4.23
CA GLY A 110 -3.07 -13.86 3.64
C GLY A 110 -2.43 -13.30 2.36
N VAL A 111 -3.22 -12.69 1.47
CA VAL A 111 -2.70 -12.06 0.23
C VAL A 111 -1.78 -10.89 0.57
N VAL A 112 -2.19 -10.00 1.48
CA VAL A 112 -1.34 -8.89 1.96
C VAL A 112 -0.05 -9.42 2.58
N THR A 113 -0.14 -10.44 3.43
CA THR A 113 1.03 -11.06 4.07
C THR A 113 1.99 -11.66 3.04
N GLN A 114 1.47 -12.34 2.02
CA GLN A 114 2.30 -12.94 0.96
C GLN A 114 2.98 -11.87 0.10
N HIS A 115 2.25 -10.82 -0.27
CA HIS A 115 2.75 -9.69 -1.04
C HIS A 115 3.90 -8.99 -0.32
N HIS A 116 3.68 -8.53 0.91
CA HIS A 116 4.73 -7.91 1.73
C HIS A 116 5.91 -8.86 1.99
N GLY A 117 5.64 -10.16 2.17
CA GLY A 117 6.68 -11.16 2.34
C GLY A 117 7.61 -11.28 1.14
N VAL A 118 7.10 -11.17 -0.09
CA VAL A 118 7.93 -11.14 -1.31
C VAL A 118 8.79 -9.88 -1.36
N GLU A 119 8.22 -8.74 -0.97
CA GLU A 119 8.91 -7.46 -0.98
C GLU A 119 10.07 -7.43 0.01
N ASP A 120 9.79 -7.79 1.27
CA ASP A 120 10.79 -7.85 2.34
C ASP A 120 11.90 -8.87 2.04
N ALA A 121 11.54 -10.04 1.52
CA ALA A 121 12.51 -11.10 1.28
C ALA A 121 13.36 -10.89 0.02
N SER A 122 12.82 -10.18 -0.99
CA SER A 122 13.43 -10.16 -2.32
C SER A 122 13.51 -8.77 -2.95
N MET A 123 12.39 -8.05 -3.09
CA MET A 123 12.37 -6.76 -3.80
C MET A 123 13.19 -5.69 -3.09
N PHE A 124 12.94 -5.49 -1.80
CA PHE A 124 13.64 -4.48 -0.99
C PHE A 124 15.15 -4.76 -0.89
N PRO A 125 15.62 -5.99 -0.59
CA PRO A 125 17.05 -6.29 -0.65
C PRO A 125 17.68 -6.05 -2.03
N HIS A 126 16.95 -6.34 -3.12
CA HIS A 126 17.42 -6.06 -4.47
C HIS A 126 17.65 -4.55 -4.66
N LEU A 127 16.62 -3.74 -4.40
CA LEU A 127 16.66 -2.29 -4.58
C LEU A 127 17.73 -1.65 -3.69
N ALA A 128 17.82 -2.03 -2.42
CA ALA A 128 18.82 -1.51 -1.47
C ALA A 128 20.27 -1.80 -1.91
N ARG A 129 20.54 -2.98 -2.50
CA ARG A 129 21.88 -3.31 -3.02
C ARG A 129 22.26 -2.49 -4.24
N ARG A 130 21.28 -2.21 -5.12
CA ARG A 130 21.52 -1.46 -6.35
C ARG A 130 21.55 0.05 -6.13
N GLU A 131 20.82 0.52 -5.14
CA GLU A 131 20.65 1.93 -4.86
C GLU A 131 20.60 2.20 -3.34
N PRO A 132 21.76 2.32 -2.67
CA PRO A 132 21.85 2.45 -1.22
C PRO A 132 21.09 3.66 -0.63
N GLN A 133 20.85 4.71 -1.43
CA GLN A 133 20.05 5.86 -0.98
C GLN A 133 18.56 5.54 -0.76
N LEU A 134 18.05 4.40 -1.24
CA LEU A 134 16.68 3.95 -0.96
C LEU A 134 16.52 3.35 0.45
N LYS A 135 17.62 3.11 1.18
CA LYS A 135 17.57 2.48 2.49
C LYS A 135 16.57 3.14 3.46
N PRO A 136 16.50 4.49 3.61
CA PRO A 136 15.53 5.10 4.52
C PRO A 136 14.06 4.88 4.10
N VAL A 137 13.79 4.76 2.80
CA VAL A 137 12.44 4.45 2.27
C VAL A 137 12.10 3.00 2.63
N ILE A 138 13.02 2.08 2.33
CA ILE A 138 12.85 0.64 2.58
C ILE A 138 12.69 0.35 4.09
N ASP A 139 13.53 0.95 4.94
CA ASP A 139 13.43 0.78 6.40
C ASP A 139 12.03 1.19 6.89
N ARG A 140 11.49 2.31 6.37
CA ARG A 140 10.14 2.75 6.70
C ARG A 140 9.07 1.78 6.19
N LEU A 141 9.18 1.29 4.96
CA LEU A 141 8.21 0.34 4.39
C LEU A 141 8.17 -0.96 5.20
N THR A 142 9.33 -1.51 5.56
CA THR A 142 9.41 -2.69 6.43
C THR A 142 8.82 -2.43 7.83
N GLU A 143 9.01 -1.23 8.41
CA GLU A 143 8.32 -0.86 9.66
C GLU A 143 6.79 -0.79 9.49
N GLU A 144 6.31 -0.24 8.37
CA GLU A 144 4.89 -0.18 8.03
C GLU A 144 4.30 -1.58 7.81
N HIS A 145 5.05 -2.53 7.21
CA HIS A 145 4.63 -3.93 7.08
C HIS A 145 4.33 -4.58 8.43
N LEU A 146 5.18 -4.34 9.44
CA LEU A 146 4.96 -4.86 10.79
C LEU A 146 3.67 -4.30 11.40
N ALA A 147 3.43 -2.99 11.26
CA ALA A 147 2.20 -2.36 11.75
C ALA A 147 0.95 -2.87 11.03
N ILE A 148 1.04 -3.16 9.73
CA ILE A 148 -0.06 -3.75 8.96
C ILE A 148 -0.29 -5.22 9.37
N HIS A 149 0.77 -5.97 9.65
CA HIS A 149 0.65 -7.33 10.17
C HIS A 149 -0.07 -7.35 11.53
N ASP A 150 0.28 -6.43 12.43
CA ASP A 150 -0.43 -6.26 13.70
C ASP A 150 -1.90 -5.89 13.47
N ALA A 151 -2.19 -4.98 12.53
CA ALA A 151 -3.56 -4.60 12.16
C ALA A 151 -4.38 -5.80 11.65
N ILE A 152 -3.76 -6.67 10.84
CA ILE A 152 -4.34 -7.91 10.34
C ILE A 152 -4.70 -8.86 11.48
N GLN A 153 -3.80 -9.04 12.45
CA GLN A 153 -4.07 -9.88 13.63
C GLN A 153 -5.23 -9.33 14.47
N GLU A 154 -5.34 -8.01 14.58
CA GLU A 154 -6.44 -7.36 15.29
C GLU A 154 -7.79 -7.54 14.60
N VAL A 155 -7.83 -7.55 13.26
CA VAL A 155 -9.04 -7.89 12.49
C VAL A 155 -9.45 -9.35 12.74
N ASP A 156 -8.52 -10.30 12.73
CA ASP A 156 -8.78 -11.72 13.00
C ASP A 156 -9.34 -11.93 14.43
N ARG A 157 -8.75 -11.25 15.41
CA ARG A 157 -9.22 -11.24 16.80
C ARG A 157 -10.65 -10.69 16.90
N ALA A 158 -10.92 -9.55 16.27
CA ALA A 158 -12.25 -8.93 16.29
C ALA A 158 -13.31 -9.80 15.60
N LEU A 159 -12.96 -10.51 14.53
CA LEU A 159 -13.82 -11.49 13.87
C LEU A 159 -14.16 -12.66 14.78
N THR A 160 -13.16 -13.20 15.47
CA THR A 160 -13.35 -14.30 16.43
C THR A 160 -14.24 -13.87 17.60
N GLU A 161 -14.04 -12.67 18.14
CA GLU A 161 -14.88 -12.08 19.19
C GLU A 161 -16.34 -11.92 18.72
N HIS A 162 -16.54 -11.43 17.49
CA HIS A 162 -17.87 -11.25 16.90
C HIS A 162 -18.68 -12.55 16.78
N MET A 163 -18.03 -13.71 16.62
CA MET A 163 -18.73 -15.01 16.59
C MET A 163 -19.49 -15.32 17.90
N THR A 164 -19.09 -14.70 19.01
CA THR A 164 -19.69 -14.87 20.33
C THR A 164 -20.59 -13.69 20.75
N SER A 165 -20.61 -12.61 19.97
CA SER A 165 -21.42 -11.41 20.20
C SER A 165 -21.78 -10.74 18.85
N PRO A 166 -22.64 -11.38 18.04
CA PRO A 166 -22.89 -11.00 16.64
C PRO A 166 -23.64 -9.67 16.45
N GLU A 167 -24.24 -9.14 17.51
CA GLU A 167 -24.89 -7.82 17.51
C GLU A 167 -23.90 -6.65 17.70
N ASN A 168 -22.66 -6.91 18.11
CA ASN A 168 -21.64 -5.88 18.31
C ASN A 168 -20.67 -5.83 17.13
N HIS A 169 -20.77 -4.77 16.33
CA HIS A 169 -19.90 -4.52 15.17
C HIS A 169 -18.75 -3.54 15.45
N ASP A 170 -18.69 -2.92 16.63
CA ASP A 170 -17.79 -1.79 16.88
C ASP A 170 -16.31 -2.22 16.83
N ALA A 171 -16.00 -3.39 17.38
CA ALA A 171 -14.64 -3.92 17.42
C ALA A 171 -14.12 -4.26 16.02
N ILE A 172 -14.91 -4.99 15.23
CA ILE A 172 -14.55 -5.36 13.86
C ILE A 172 -14.47 -4.13 12.94
N GLN A 173 -15.38 -3.16 13.11
CA GLN A 173 -15.31 -1.92 12.36
C GLN A 173 -14.05 -1.11 12.70
N SER A 174 -13.73 -0.95 13.99
CA SER A 174 -12.53 -0.23 14.42
C SER A 174 -11.25 -0.88 13.90
N ALA A 175 -11.18 -2.21 13.91
CA ALA A 175 -10.03 -2.95 13.39
C ALA A 175 -9.87 -2.79 11.87
N ILE A 176 -10.98 -2.91 11.12
CA ILE A 176 -10.96 -2.73 9.66
C ILE A 176 -10.65 -1.27 9.27
N ASP A 177 -11.17 -0.28 9.99
CA ASP A 177 -10.86 1.13 9.75
C ASP A 177 -9.36 1.42 9.99
N TYR A 178 -8.77 0.87 11.06
CA TYR A 178 -7.33 0.99 11.31
C TYR A 178 -6.48 0.33 10.21
N LEU A 179 -6.82 -0.92 9.83
CA LEU A 179 -6.15 -1.62 8.73
C LEU A 179 -6.27 -0.81 7.43
N THR A 180 -7.43 -0.21 7.18
CA THR A 180 -7.69 0.59 5.98
C THR A 180 -6.78 1.80 5.91
N ASP A 181 -6.71 2.57 7.00
CA ASP A 181 -5.87 3.77 7.04
C ASP A 181 -4.39 3.42 6.89
N ALA A 182 -3.94 2.36 7.58
CA ALA A 182 -2.56 1.90 7.52
C ALA A 182 -2.18 1.42 6.10
N LEU A 183 -2.98 0.52 5.53
CA LEU A 183 -2.68 -0.07 4.23
C LEU A 183 -2.77 0.96 3.10
N LEU A 184 -3.84 1.77 3.03
CA LEU A 184 -3.96 2.75 1.94
C LEU A 184 -2.86 3.81 1.98
N SER A 185 -2.45 4.24 3.18
CA SER A 185 -1.31 5.15 3.34
C SER A 185 0.00 4.50 2.89
N HIS A 186 0.20 3.23 3.26
CA HIS A 186 1.38 2.46 2.91
C HIS A 186 1.51 2.27 1.40
N LEU A 187 0.49 1.71 0.73
CA LEU A 187 0.50 1.47 -0.72
C LEU A 187 0.77 2.75 -1.52
N ALA A 188 0.20 3.88 -1.09
CA ALA A 188 0.42 5.17 -1.74
C ALA A 188 1.87 5.67 -1.58
N TYR A 189 2.46 5.49 -0.41
CA TYR A 189 3.85 5.87 -0.16
C TYR A 189 4.81 4.97 -0.94
N GLU A 190 4.58 3.67 -0.94
CA GLU A 190 5.41 2.73 -1.68
C GLU A 190 5.38 3.02 -3.19
N GLU A 191 4.20 3.17 -3.78
CA GLU A 191 4.10 3.49 -5.21
C GLU A 191 4.82 4.77 -5.57
N GLN A 192 4.67 5.80 -4.74
CA GLN A 192 5.33 7.09 -4.94
C GLN A 192 6.85 6.95 -4.96
N GLU A 193 7.41 6.14 -4.07
CA GLU A 193 8.86 6.06 -3.88
C GLU A 193 9.53 4.96 -4.72
N LEU A 194 8.85 3.84 -5.00
CA LEU A 194 9.47 2.64 -5.55
C LEU A 194 9.12 2.33 -7.01
N VAL A 195 8.01 2.85 -7.57
CA VAL A 195 7.68 2.60 -8.99
C VAL A 195 8.76 3.13 -9.93
N GLU A 196 9.32 4.30 -9.66
CA GLU A 196 10.40 4.88 -10.47
C GLU A 196 11.71 4.11 -10.33
N PRO A 197 12.20 3.79 -9.11
CA PRO A 197 13.34 2.90 -8.93
C PRO A 197 13.17 1.55 -9.62
N LEU A 198 12.01 0.89 -9.49
CA LEU A 198 11.71 -0.36 -10.18
C LEU A 198 11.80 -0.19 -11.70
N ALA A 199 11.25 0.89 -12.25
CA ALA A 199 11.33 1.18 -13.67
C ALA A 199 12.76 1.28 -14.22
N ARG A 200 13.72 1.69 -13.39
CA ARG A 200 15.14 1.79 -13.75
C ARG A 200 15.92 0.51 -13.47
N LEU A 201 15.71 -0.09 -12.30
CA LEU A 201 16.57 -1.13 -11.74
C LEU A 201 16.07 -2.54 -12.07
N GLY A 202 14.76 -2.68 -12.30
CA GLY A 202 14.06 -3.96 -12.41
C GLY A 202 14.00 -4.71 -11.08
N PHE A 203 13.33 -5.85 -11.10
CA PHE A 203 13.33 -6.83 -10.02
C PHE A 203 13.18 -8.27 -10.55
#